data_AF-A0A927MVZ3-F1
#
_entry.id   AF-A0A927MVZ3-F1
#
_cell.length_a   1.000
_cell.length_b   1.000
_cell.length_c   1.000
_cell.angle_alpha   90.00
_cell.angle_beta   90.00
_cell.angle_gamma   90.00
#
_symmetry.space_group_name_H-M   'P 1'
#
loop_
_entity.id
_entity.type
_entity.pdbx_description
1 polymer ?
#
loop_
_entity_poly.entity_id
_entity_poly.type
_entity_poly.pdbx_seq_one_letter_code
_entity_poly.pdbx_strand_id
1 'polypeptide(L)'
;MKQRPDLENALESILVDAYGDAEHYTAFLTVIEDEAQLPVSAKLLGTPVTVTGFDYLDDARGVIATCKGPDGVGEVALADLAFPPETVIAWIHAAYRFHLGLRPFPVKPRPDWSWPN
;
A
#
# COMPACT_ATOMS: atom_id res chain seq x y z
N MET A 1 12.60 -15.32 -8.69
CA MET A 1 11.62 -14.80 -9.68
C MET A 1 10.18 -15.23 -9.33
N LYS A 2 9.72 -15.06 -8.08
CA LYS A 2 8.35 -15.49 -7.65
C LYS A 2 7.39 -14.35 -7.27
N GLN A 3 7.85 -13.09 -7.31
CA GLN A 3 7.10 -11.93 -6.82
C GLN A 3 5.70 -11.76 -7.45
N ARG A 4 5.51 -12.06 -8.75
CA ARG A 4 4.21 -11.85 -9.41
C ARG A 4 3.11 -12.80 -8.92
N PRO A 5 3.29 -14.14 -8.95
CA PRO A 5 2.32 -15.07 -8.34
C PRO A 5 2.00 -14.75 -6.88
N ASP A 6 3.01 -14.35 -6.11
CA ASP A 6 2.80 -13.99 -4.71
C ASP A 6 1.89 -12.75 -4.59
N LEU A 7 2.08 -11.72 -5.45
CA LEU A 7 1.24 -10.51 -5.45
C LEU A 7 -0.19 -10.78 -5.90
N GLU A 8 -0.37 -11.67 -6.87
CA GLU A 8 -1.70 -12.12 -7.31
C GLU A 8 -2.47 -12.78 -6.15
N ASN A 9 -1.82 -13.65 -5.37
CA ASN A 9 -2.44 -14.23 -4.17
C ASN A 9 -2.80 -13.18 -3.12
N ALA A 10 -1.95 -12.16 -2.96
CA ALA A 10 -2.25 -11.04 -2.06
C ALA A 10 -3.49 -10.26 -2.53
N LEU A 11 -3.61 -10.03 -3.85
CA LEU A 11 -4.81 -9.40 -4.42
C LEU A 11 -6.07 -10.23 -4.21
N GLU A 12 -6.01 -11.53 -4.45
CA GLU A 12 -7.15 -12.43 -4.23
C GLU A 12 -7.64 -12.40 -2.78
N SER A 13 -6.72 -12.25 -1.83
CA SER A 13 -7.04 -12.16 -0.41
C SER A 13 -7.58 -10.79 -0.01
N ILE A 14 -6.96 -9.70 -0.50
CA ILE A 14 -7.35 -8.32 -0.19
C ILE A 14 -8.72 -7.99 -0.79
N LEU A 15 -8.97 -8.42 -2.03
CA LEU A 15 -10.16 -8.04 -2.80
C LEU A 15 -11.28 -9.08 -2.67
N VAL A 16 -11.21 -9.94 -1.65
CA VAL A 16 -12.27 -10.94 -1.40
C VAL A 16 -13.58 -10.21 -1.10
N ASP A 17 -14.57 -10.41 -1.96
CA ASP A 17 -15.89 -9.74 -1.89
C ASP A 17 -15.88 -8.21 -2.08
N ALA A 18 -14.83 -7.67 -2.71
CA ALA A 18 -14.81 -6.27 -3.14
C ALA A 18 -15.12 -6.17 -4.64
N TYR A 19 -16.10 -5.34 -5.01
CA TYR A 19 -16.58 -5.15 -6.37
C TYR A 19 -16.52 -3.68 -6.79
N GLY A 20 -15.62 -3.39 -7.73
CA GLY A 20 -15.46 -2.05 -8.29
C GLY A 20 -14.54 -1.17 -7.44
N ASP A 21 -14.17 -0.03 -8.01
CA ASP A 21 -13.01 0.75 -7.55
C ASP A 21 -13.13 1.21 -6.10
N ALA A 22 -14.29 1.75 -5.70
CA ALA A 22 -14.49 2.22 -4.33
C ALA A 22 -14.35 1.10 -3.28
N GLU A 23 -14.90 -0.08 -3.57
CA GLU A 23 -14.78 -1.25 -2.67
C GLU A 23 -13.35 -1.78 -2.67
N HIS A 24 -12.66 -1.81 -3.82
CA HIS A 24 -11.25 -2.19 -3.88
C HIS A 24 -10.38 -1.24 -3.05
N TYR A 25 -10.56 0.09 -3.16
CA TYR A 25 -9.80 1.07 -2.38
C TYR A 25 -10.08 0.96 -0.89
N THR A 26 -11.34 0.73 -0.51
CA THR A 26 -11.72 0.49 0.88
C THR A 26 -11.06 -0.78 1.41
N ALA A 27 -11.06 -1.88 0.65
CA ALA A 27 -10.43 -3.13 1.04
C ALA A 27 -8.91 -2.97 1.24
N PHE A 28 -8.23 -2.26 0.33
CA PHE A 28 -6.82 -1.91 0.52
C PHE A 28 -6.59 -1.06 1.77
N LEU A 29 -7.42 -0.04 2.00
CA LEU A 29 -7.29 0.81 3.19
C LEU A 29 -7.43 -0.01 4.47
N THR A 30 -8.42 -0.89 4.57
CA THR A 30 -8.61 -1.76 5.74
C THR A 30 -7.37 -2.60 6.03
N VAL A 31 -6.84 -3.29 5.02
CA VAL A 31 -5.63 -4.12 5.20
C VAL A 31 -4.44 -3.28 5.61
N ILE A 32 -4.29 -2.08 5.04
CA ILE A 32 -3.20 -1.16 5.37
C ILE A 32 -3.34 -0.66 6.81
N GLU A 33 -4.53 -0.30 7.27
CA GLU A 33 -4.76 0.16 8.65
C GLU A 33 -4.49 -0.94 9.67
N ASP A 34 -4.82 -2.20 9.35
CA ASP A 34 -4.55 -3.35 10.22
C ASP A 34 -3.04 -3.70 10.30
N GLU A 35 -2.34 -3.62 9.16
CA GLU A 35 -0.97 -4.16 9.02
C GLU A 35 0.13 -3.09 9.12
N ALA A 36 -0.19 -1.83 8.83
CA ALA A 36 0.80 -0.75 8.88
C ALA A 36 1.10 -0.36 10.33
N GLN A 37 2.33 -0.62 10.75
CA GLN A 37 2.85 -0.13 12.02
C GLN A 37 3.19 1.36 11.92
N LEU A 38 2.20 2.22 12.16
CA LEU A 38 2.38 3.67 12.16
C LEU A 38 3.07 4.17 13.44
N PRO A 39 3.94 5.20 13.35
CA PRO A 39 4.40 5.83 12.11
C PRO A 39 5.40 4.92 11.36
N VAL A 40 5.33 4.91 10.03
CA VAL A 40 6.24 4.10 9.18
C VAL A 40 7.10 4.97 8.28
N SER A 41 8.36 4.56 8.07
CA SER A 41 9.28 5.26 7.17
C SER A 41 8.97 4.92 5.71
N ALA A 42 9.01 5.93 4.84
CA ALA A 42 8.87 5.78 3.40
C ALA A 42 9.74 6.81 2.66
N LYS A 43 9.70 6.78 1.33
CA LYS A 43 10.26 7.81 0.46
C LYS A 43 9.21 8.31 -0.52
N LEU A 44 9.10 9.62 -0.68
CA LEU A 44 8.35 10.27 -1.75
C LEU A 44 9.35 10.75 -2.81
N LEU A 45 9.33 10.14 -4.00
CA LEU A 45 10.28 10.45 -5.09
C LEU A 45 11.76 10.46 -4.64
N GLY A 46 12.12 9.57 -3.71
CA GLY A 46 13.46 9.46 -3.14
C GLY A 46 13.70 10.30 -1.88
N THR A 47 12.86 11.29 -1.60
CA THR A 47 12.92 12.11 -0.37
C THR A 47 12.37 11.33 0.82
N PRO A 48 13.11 11.18 1.92
CA PRO A 48 12.63 10.51 3.13
C PRO A 48 11.42 11.23 3.73
N VAL A 49 10.38 10.47 4.06
CA VAL A 49 9.17 10.95 4.73
C VAL A 49 8.75 9.93 5.80
N THR A 50 8.00 10.41 6.80
CA THR A 50 7.32 9.56 7.78
C THR A 50 5.83 9.55 7.49
N VAL A 51 5.27 8.40 7.20
CA VAL A 51 3.81 8.23 7.06
C VAL A 51 3.20 8.11 8.45
N THR A 52 2.15 8.88 8.69
CA THR A 52 1.47 8.96 10.00
C THR A 52 -0.01 8.58 9.95
N GLY A 53 -0.55 8.31 8.76
CA GLY A 53 -1.95 7.91 8.57
C GLY A 53 -2.24 7.60 7.11
N PHE A 54 -3.33 6.89 6.89
CA PHE A 54 -3.88 6.58 5.57
C PHE A 54 -5.36 6.98 5.54
N ASP A 55 -5.88 7.28 4.36
CA ASP A 55 -7.28 7.61 4.16
C ASP A 55 -7.69 7.30 2.70
N TYR A 56 -8.99 7.31 2.43
CA TYR A 56 -9.57 7.22 1.10
C TYR A 56 -10.81 8.11 1.05
N LEU A 57 -10.76 9.13 0.18
CA LEU A 57 -11.83 10.13 0.07
C LEU A 57 -12.65 9.97 -1.20
N ASP A 58 -12.02 9.62 -2.32
CA ASP A 58 -12.66 9.52 -3.63
C ASP A 58 -11.82 8.67 -4.61
N ASP A 59 -12.49 8.12 -5.63
CA ASP A 59 -11.88 7.25 -6.64
C ASP A 59 -10.80 7.92 -7.49
N ALA A 60 -10.83 9.26 -7.62
CA ALA A 60 -9.88 9.97 -8.47
C ALA A 60 -8.47 10.00 -7.84
N ARG A 61 -8.39 9.96 -6.51
CA ARG A 61 -7.12 9.92 -5.76
C ARG A 61 -6.74 8.52 -5.27
N GLY A 62 -7.71 7.62 -5.14
CA GLY A 62 -7.49 6.33 -4.49
C GLY A 62 -7.06 6.50 -3.03
N VAL A 63 -6.27 5.55 -2.52
CA VAL A 63 -5.77 5.63 -1.14
C VAL A 63 -4.68 6.70 -1.04
N ILE A 64 -4.80 7.57 -0.04
CA ILE A 64 -3.82 8.62 0.28
C ILE A 64 -3.12 8.32 1.60
N ALA A 65 -1.95 8.94 1.77
CA ALA A 65 -1.14 8.84 2.97
C ALA A 65 -0.81 10.25 3.50
N THR A 66 -1.06 10.48 4.79
CA THR A 66 -0.55 11.67 5.47
C THR A 66 0.93 11.47 5.79
N CYS A 67 1.78 12.33 5.25
CA CYS A 67 3.23 12.25 5.38
C CYS A 67 3.80 13.49 6.05
N LYS A 68 4.76 13.29 6.96
CA LYS A 68 5.67 14.33 7.47
C LYS A 68 7.00 14.24 6.72
N GLY A 69 7.29 15.27 5.93
CA GLY A 69 8.55 15.43 5.20
C GLY A 69 9.38 16.62 5.69
N PRO A 70 10.48 16.94 4.99
CA PRO A 70 11.32 18.10 5.32
C PRO A 70 10.57 19.44 5.29
N ASP A 71 9.61 19.57 4.36
CA ASP A 71 8.87 20.82 4.11
C ASP A 71 7.56 20.93 4.90
N GLY A 72 7.24 19.95 5.76
CA GLY A 72 6.04 19.95 6.59
C GLY A 72 5.21 18.68 6.47
N VAL A 73 3.92 18.81 6.75
CA VAL A 73 2.93 17.71 6.68
C VAL A 73 2.06 17.91 5.44
N GLY A 74 1.79 16.83 4.71
CA GLY A 74 0.91 16.86 3.55
C GLY A 74 0.38 15.48 3.17
N GLU A 75 -0.66 15.46 2.36
CA GLU A 75 -1.25 14.25 1.78
C GLU A 75 -0.60 13.94 0.43
N VAL A 76 -0.31 12.67 0.19
CA VAL A 76 0.20 12.16 -1.09
C VAL A 76 -0.54 10.89 -1.47
N ALA A 77 -0.62 10.60 -2.77
CA ALA A 77 -1.15 9.32 -3.22
C ALA A 77 -0.28 8.18 -2.66
N LEU A 78 -0.92 7.14 -2.12
CA LEU A 78 -0.21 5.96 -1.61
C LEU A 78 0.71 5.37 -2.69
N ALA A 79 0.25 5.38 -3.94
CA ALA A 79 1.01 4.89 -5.08
C ALA A 79 2.39 5.56 -5.22
N ASP A 80 2.56 6.82 -4.83
CA ASP A 80 3.80 7.58 -5.01
C ASP A 80 4.86 7.34 -3.93
N LEU A 81 4.50 6.62 -2.87
CA LEU A 81 5.41 6.27 -1.78
C LEU A 81 6.21 5.01 -2.08
N ALA A 82 7.47 4.96 -1.63
CA ALA A 82 8.28 3.76 -1.61
C ALA A 82 8.59 3.36 -0.16
N PHE A 83 8.18 2.17 0.23
CA PHE A 83 8.44 1.61 1.56
C PHE A 83 9.67 0.69 1.57
N PRO A 84 10.31 0.46 2.73
CA PRO A 84 11.39 -0.51 2.83
C PRO A 84 10.90 -1.92 2.44
N PRO A 85 11.59 -2.61 1.51
CA PRO A 85 11.08 -3.82 0.83
C PRO A 85 10.80 -5.01 1.76
N GLU A 86 11.37 -4.99 2.97
CA GLU A 86 11.20 -5.98 4.01
C GLU A 86 9.94 -5.78 4.85
N THR A 87 9.22 -4.67 4.73
CA THR A 87 8.02 -4.38 5.53
C THR A 87 6.77 -5.07 4.97
N VAL A 88 5.77 -5.32 5.83
CA VAL A 88 4.45 -5.82 5.37
C VAL A 88 3.74 -4.76 4.52
N ILE A 89 3.82 -3.48 4.92
CA ILE A 89 3.23 -2.40 4.13
C ILE A 89 3.83 -2.29 2.73
N ALA A 90 5.14 -2.55 2.55
CA ALA A 90 5.72 -2.59 1.21
C ALA A 90 5.11 -3.69 0.34
N TRP A 91 4.84 -4.86 0.93
CA TRP A 91 4.18 -5.98 0.26
C TRP A 91 2.77 -5.62 -0.22
N ILE A 92 1.94 -5.09 0.68
CA ILE A 92 0.57 -4.63 0.37
C ILE A 92 0.60 -3.50 -0.66
N HIS A 93 1.52 -2.55 -0.50
CA HIS A 93 1.72 -1.44 -1.43
C HIS A 93 2.11 -1.90 -2.84
N ALA A 94 2.96 -2.92 -2.95
CA ALA A 94 3.30 -3.51 -4.24
C ALA A 94 2.08 -4.15 -4.92
N ALA A 95 1.19 -4.79 -4.15
CA ALA A 95 -0.08 -5.32 -4.65
C ALA A 95 -1.02 -4.18 -5.09
N TYR A 96 -1.12 -3.11 -4.29
CA TYR A 96 -1.88 -1.90 -4.63
C TYR A 96 -1.43 -1.28 -5.95
N ARG A 97 -0.11 -1.09 -6.12
CA ARG A 97 0.46 -0.61 -7.39
C ARG A 97 0.14 -1.55 -8.55
N PHE A 98 0.25 -2.87 -8.34
CA PHE A 98 -0.08 -3.85 -9.37
C PHE A 98 -1.55 -3.77 -9.79
N HIS A 99 -2.48 -3.65 -8.84
CA HIS A 99 -3.91 -3.48 -9.06
C HIS A 99 -4.23 -2.24 -9.92
N LEU A 100 -3.54 -1.12 -9.65
CA LEU A 100 -3.62 0.10 -10.45
C LEU A 100 -2.98 0.02 -11.84
N GLY A 101 -2.45 -1.14 -12.24
CA GLY A 101 -1.69 -1.31 -13.49
C GLY A 101 -0.31 -0.64 -13.48
N LEU A 102 0.15 -0.17 -12.31
CA LEU A 102 1.48 0.41 -12.14
C LEU A 102 2.52 -0.70 -11.92
N ARG A 103 3.77 -0.40 -12.29
CA ARG A 103 4.88 -1.31 -11.98
C ARG A 103 5.04 -1.43 -10.45
N PRO A 104 4.94 -2.63 -9.87
CA PRO A 104 5.17 -2.83 -8.44
C PRO A 104 6.61 -2.52 -8.06
N PHE A 105 6.82 -1.99 -6.86
CA PHE A 105 8.18 -1.85 -6.34
C PHE A 105 8.75 -3.20 -5.89
N PRO A 106 10.09 -3.33 -5.84
CA PRO A 106 10.73 -4.53 -5.31
C PRO A 106 10.31 -4.74 -3.86
N VAL A 107 9.91 -5.96 -3.52
CA VAL A 107 9.52 -6.36 -2.17
C VAL A 107 10.07 -7.74 -1.88
N LYS A 108 10.29 -8.04 -0.60
CA LYS A 108 10.53 -9.41 -0.17
C LYS A 108 9.18 -10.15 -0.23
N PRO A 109 9.06 -11.27 -0.99
CA PRO A 109 7.83 -12.04 -1.01
C PRO A 109 7.46 -12.56 0.38
N ARG A 110 6.14 -12.61 0.65
CA ARG A 110 5.58 -13.08 1.92
C ARG A 110 4.54 -14.18 1.66
N PRO A 111 4.98 -15.42 1.34
CA PRO A 111 4.08 -16.54 1.06
C PRO A 111 3.33 -17.04 2.31
N ASP A 112 3.75 -16.60 3.49
CA ASP A 112 3.19 -16.87 4.80
C ASP A 112 2.29 -15.75 5.34
N TRP A 113 2.06 -14.69 4.55
CA TRP A 113 1.16 -13.62 4.96
C TRP A 113 -0.29 -14.12 4.92
N SER A 114 -0.92 -14.14 6.09
CA SER A 114 -2.32 -14.46 6.28
C SER A 114 -3.02 -13.24 6.86
N TRP A 115 -3.76 -12.53 6.02
CA TRP A 115 -4.71 -11.52 6.46
C TRP A 115 -6.11 -11.96 5.99
N PRO A 116 -7.16 -11.81 6.80
CA PRO A 116 -7.17 -11.28 8.17
C PRO A 116 -6.88 -12.33 9.27
N ASN A 117 -6.37 -13.51 8.91
CA ASN A 117 -6.30 -14.70 9.78
C ASN A 117 -4.98 -14.90 10.53
#